data_AF-A0A8X8IEC8-F1
#
_entry.id   AF-A0A8X8IEC8-F1
#
_cell.length_a   1.000
_cell.length_b   1.000
_cell.length_c   1.000
_cell.angle_alpha   90.00
_cell.angle_beta   90.00
_cell.angle_gamma   90.00
#
_symmetry.space_group_name_H-M   'P 1'
#
loop_
_entity.id
_entity.type
_entity.pdbx_description
1 polymer ?
#
loop_
_entity_poly.entity_id
_entity_poly.type
_entity_poly.pdbx_seq_one_letter_code
_entity_poly.pdbx_strand_id
1 'polypeptide(L)'
;MRNCYARNHGAQYWPLSVVESGHCQINKAVDLRDRFRVPVEVTDRGNGKVEIEIGSVNPAKGISAPSATGAVNIKFMLFATAFGTTRSMVKEAVTEYQLPYENKMHPAKKFVLDSGASAEDVAIVVIALEYKMKDAVLMNEYNRIPHHLPAAAIAMGRLQ
;
A
#
# COMPACT_ATOMS: atom_id res chain seq x y z
N MET A 1 4.60 13.40 14.32
CA MET A 1 4.39 12.85 12.96
C MET A 1 3.76 13.94 12.11
N ARG A 2 4.47 14.53 11.13
CA ARG A 2 3.85 15.44 10.16
C ARG A 2 3.35 14.59 8.99
N ASN A 3 2.08 14.18 9.00
CA ASN A 3 1.47 13.44 7.88
C ASN A 3 1.21 14.38 6.69
N CYS A 4 1.08 13.83 5.48
CA CYS A 4 0.87 14.61 4.26
C CYS A 4 -0.39 15.47 4.31
N TYR A 5 -1.44 14.98 4.97
CA TYR A 5 -2.64 15.77 5.24
C TYR A 5 -2.33 17.07 5.99
N ALA A 6 -1.61 17.02 7.12
CA ALA A 6 -1.29 18.22 7.90
C ALA A 6 -0.48 19.26 7.09
N ARG A 7 0.28 18.81 6.08
CA ARG A 7 1.04 19.72 5.19
C ARG A 7 0.19 20.31 4.07
N ASN A 8 -0.73 19.53 3.49
CA ASN A 8 -1.32 19.85 2.18
C ASN A 8 -2.85 20.02 2.19
N HIS A 9 -3.56 19.75 3.29
CA HIS A 9 -5.04 19.76 3.28
C HIS A 9 -5.66 21.12 2.93
N GLY A 10 -4.96 22.22 3.24
CA GLY A 10 -5.38 23.58 2.88
C GLY A 10 -4.89 24.06 1.51
N ALA A 11 -4.12 23.24 0.77
CA ALA A 11 -3.65 23.62 -0.55
C ALA A 11 -4.79 23.51 -1.57
N GLN A 12 -4.86 24.49 -2.48
CA GLN A 12 -5.81 24.46 -3.61
C GLN A 12 -5.53 23.30 -4.57
N TYR A 13 -4.26 22.88 -4.66
CA TYR A 13 -3.83 21.76 -5.48
C TYR A 13 -3.06 20.76 -4.62
N TRP A 14 -3.60 19.55 -4.51
CA TRP A 14 -2.98 18.45 -3.76
C TRP A 14 -3.04 17.16 -4.58
N PRO A 15 -2.13 16.95 -5.55
CA PRO A 15 -2.16 15.78 -6.41
C PRO A 15 -1.88 14.51 -5.60
N LEU A 16 -2.57 13.42 -5.95
CA LEU A 16 -2.23 12.09 -5.48
C LEU A 16 -0.81 11.76 -5.91
N SER A 17 0.08 11.57 -4.94
CA SER A 17 1.49 11.34 -5.17
C SER A 17 2.07 10.38 -4.15
N VAL A 18 3.05 9.59 -4.58
CA VAL A 18 3.82 8.70 -3.71
C VAL A 18 4.67 9.55 -2.77
N VAL A 19 4.67 9.16 -1.50
CA VAL A 19 5.39 9.87 -0.44
C VAL A 19 6.72 9.16 -0.20
N GLU A 20 7.73 9.47 -1.00
CA GLU A 20 9.06 8.83 -0.88
C GLU A 20 9.70 9.04 0.50
N SER A 21 9.42 10.19 1.14
CA SER A 21 9.89 10.50 2.50
C SER A 21 8.75 10.44 3.53
N GLY A 22 8.75 9.38 4.32
CA GLY A 22 7.84 9.27 5.47
C GLY A 22 6.47 8.68 5.13
N HIS A 23 6.47 7.50 4.49
CA HIS A 23 5.33 6.58 4.54
C HIS A 23 4.66 6.64 5.91
N CYS A 24 3.35 6.84 5.94
CA CYS A 24 2.60 6.88 7.19
C CYS A 24 2.40 5.45 7.64
N GLN A 25 3.31 4.96 8.50
CA GLN A 25 3.26 3.61 9.03
C GLN A 25 1.95 3.41 9.80
N ILE A 26 1.13 2.47 9.34
CA ILE A 26 -0.11 2.09 10.01
C ILE A 26 0.27 1.22 11.22
N ASN A 27 1.22 0.32 11.03
CA ASN A 27 1.80 -0.45 12.11
C ASN A 27 3.06 0.23 12.64
N LYS A 28 3.03 0.73 13.88
CA LYS A 28 4.17 1.44 14.49
C LYS A 28 5.34 0.52 14.87
N ALA A 29 5.13 -0.79 14.94
CA ALA A 29 6.15 -1.75 15.34
C ALA A 29 7.13 -2.09 14.20
N VAL A 30 6.81 -1.74 12.95
CA VAL A 30 7.62 -2.10 11.78
C VAL A 30 7.44 -1.09 10.67
N ASP A 31 8.54 -0.65 10.07
CA ASP A 31 8.49 0.21 8.88
C ASP A 31 8.35 -0.65 7.62
N LEU A 32 7.39 -0.31 6.76
CA LEU A 32 7.22 -0.97 5.46
C LEU A 32 8.50 -0.92 4.62
N ARG A 33 9.29 0.15 4.70
CA ARG A 33 10.52 0.36 3.90
C ARG A 33 11.65 -0.58 4.30
N ASP A 34 11.65 -1.03 5.56
CA ASP A 34 12.63 -2.02 6.02
C ASP A 34 12.29 -3.41 5.47
N ARG A 35 11.02 -3.65 5.12
CA ARG A 35 10.49 -4.94 4.66
C ARG A 35 10.29 -5.03 3.16
N PHE A 36 9.97 -3.92 2.49
CA PHE A 36 9.58 -3.85 1.09
C PHE A 36 10.38 -2.75 0.40
N ARG A 37 11.40 -3.15 -0.37
CA ARG A 37 12.33 -2.23 -1.05
C ARG A 37 12.06 -2.10 -2.55
N VAL A 38 10.90 -2.60 -2.98
CA VAL A 38 10.49 -2.54 -4.39
C VAL A 38 9.96 -1.13 -4.67
N PRO A 39 10.41 -0.48 -5.76
CA PRO A 39 9.83 0.79 -6.19
C PRO A 39 8.33 0.64 -6.43
N VAL A 40 7.56 1.63 -5.98
CA VAL A 40 6.12 1.71 -6.21
C VAL A 40 5.78 3.08 -6.75
N GLU A 41 5.03 3.11 -7.84
CA GLU A 41 4.45 4.31 -8.42
C GLU A 41 2.93 4.28 -8.25
N VAL A 42 2.35 5.43 -7.96
CA VAL A 42 0.90 5.63 -7.82
C VAL A 42 0.51 6.76 -8.74
N THR A 43 -0.41 6.48 -9.65
CA THR A 43 -0.91 7.45 -10.65
C THR A 43 -2.42 7.51 -10.57
N ASP A 44 -2.96 8.72 -10.42
CA ASP A 44 -4.38 8.97 -10.60
C ASP A 44 -4.75 8.88 -12.10
N ARG A 45 -5.73 8.04 -12.44
CA ARG A 45 -6.25 7.86 -13.81
C ARG A 45 -7.57 8.62 -14.02
N GLY A 46 -8.04 9.34 -13.01
CA GLY A 46 -9.31 10.04 -12.98
C GLY A 46 -10.50 9.10 -12.81
N ASN A 47 -11.69 9.68 -12.60
CA ASN A 47 -12.95 8.94 -12.43
C ASN A 47 -12.88 7.87 -11.31
N GLY A 48 -12.17 8.16 -10.21
CA GLY A 48 -12.06 7.26 -9.07
C GLY A 48 -11.11 6.07 -9.26
N LYS A 49 -10.34 6.06 -10.35
CA LYS A 49 -9.38 5.01 -10.69
C LYS A 49 -7.96 5.42 -10.34
N VAL A 50 -7.27 4.58 -9.59
CA VAL A 50 -5.85 4.75 -9.26
C VAL A 50 -5.06 3.55 -9.78
N GLU A 51 -4.02 3.84 -10.56
CA GLU A 51 -3.04 2.84 -10.99
C GLU A 51 -1.90 2.76 -9.98
N ILE A 52 -1.52 1.53 -9.64
CA ILE A 52 -0.34 1.23 -8.84
C ILE A 52 0.58 0.35 -9.67
N GLU A 53 1.81 0.80 -9.87
CA GLU A 53 2.86 0.02 -10.51
C GLU A 53 3.88 -0.41 -9.46
N ILE A 54 4.15 -1.71 -9.41
CA ILE A 54 5.30 -2.25 -8.69
C ILE A 54 6.41 -2.54 -9.69
N GLY A 55 7.62 -2.08 -9.37
CA GLY A 55 8.80 -2.39 -10.15
C GLY A 55 9.09 -3.89 -10.19
N SER A 56 9.98 -4.30 -11.11
CA SER A 56 10.48 -5.67 -11.12
C SER A 56 11.13 -6.02 -9.76
N VAL A 57 10.91 -7.24 -9.30
CA VAL A 57 11.34 -7.67 -7.96
C VAL A 57 11.88 -9.08 -8.00
N ASN A 58 13.02 -9.27 -7.33
CA ASN A 58 13.42 -10.58 -6.85
C ASN A 58 12.99 -10.69 -5.37
N PRO A 59 11.96 -11.48 -5.03
CA PRO A 59 11.39 -11.50 -3.69
C PRO A 59 12.42 -11.78 -2.59
N ALA A 60 13.35 -12.71 -2.81
CA ALA A 60 14.39 -13.05 -1.84
C ALA A 60 15.40 -11.92 -1.56
N LYS A 61 15.48 -10.91 -2.43
CA LYS A 61 16.39 -9.75 -2.30
C LYS A 61 15.66 -8.44 -1.98
N GLY A 62 14.48 -8.25 -2.55
CA GLY A 62 13.69 -7.03 -2.45
C GLY A 62 12.72 -7.01 -1.27
N ILE A 63 12.45 -8.17 -0.65
CA ILE A 63 11.51 -8.31 0.47
C ILE A 63 12.23 -9.00 1.64
N SER A 64 12.28 -8.32 2.79
CA SER A 64 12.73 -8.95 4.03
C SER A 64 11.56 -9.73 4.64
N ALA A 65 11.65 -11.05 4.62
CA ALA A 65 10.62 -11.94 5.15
C ALA A 65 11.18 -12.91 6.20
N PRO A 66 10.35 -13.43 7.13
CA PRO A 66 10.77 -14.46 8.07
C PRO A 66 11.29 -15.74 7.42
N SER A 67 12.15 -16.47 8.13
CA SER A 67 12.58 -17.82 7.76
C SER A 67 11.36 -18.75 7.61
N ALA A 68 11.33 -19.55 6.55
CA ALA A 68 10.20 -20.41 6.13
C ALA A 68 9.02 -19.72 5.42
N THR A 69 9.15 -18.45 5.02
CA THR A 69 8.23 -17.82 4.06
C THR A 69 8.24 -18.60 2.74
N GLY A 70 7.08 -19.02 2.27
CA GLY A 70 6.88 -19.67 0.96
C GLY A 70 6.35 -18.72 -0.11
N ALA A 71 5.54 -17.73 0.29
CA ALA A 71 5.07 -16.66 -0.57
C ALA A 71 4.83 -15.37 0.23
N VAL A 72 4.80 -14.24 -0.47
CA VAL A 72 4.43 -12.93 0.08
C VAL A 72 3.17 -12.47 -0.63
N ASN A 73 2.13 -12.15 0.13
CA ASN A 73 0.93 -11.52 -0.38
C ASN A 73 1.04 -10.00 -0.17
N ILE A 74 1.00 -9.25 -1.26
CA ILE A 74 1.03 -7.79 -1.25
C ILE A 74 -0.41 -7.30 -1.45
N LYS A 75 -0.98 -6.65 -0.46
CA LYS A 75 -2.32 -6.05 -0.55
C LYS A 75 -2.21 -4.57 -0.87
N PHE A 76 -2.94 -4.14 -1.88
CA PHE A 76 -3.10 -2.74 -2.24
C PHE A 76 -4.52 -2.32 -1.94
N MET A 77 -4.67 -1.24 -1.19
CA MET A 77 -5.97 -0.71 -0.79
C MET A 77 -6.03 0.77 -1.14
N LEU A 78 -7.14 1.19 -1.73
CA LEU A 78 -7.50 2.57 -1.99
C LEU A 78 -8.70 2.90 -1.10
N PHE A 79 -8.57 3.95 -0.30
CA PHE A 79 -9.67 4.54 0.45
C PHE A 79 -9.87 5.98 -0.03
N ALA A 80 -11.09 6.35 -0.38
CA ALA A 80 -11.41 7.69 -0.87
C ALA A 80 -12.68 8.22 -0.21
N THR A 81 -12.69 9.50 0.14
CA THR A 81 -13.88 10.13 0.73
C THR A 81 -13.87 11.64 0.52
N ALA A 82 -15.06 12.24 0.45
CA ALA A 82 -15.20 13.68 0.43
C ALA A 82 -14.83 14.25 1.80
N PHE A 83 -13.96 15.27 1.81
CA PHE A 83 -13.51 15.90 3.04
C PHE A 83 -14.41 17.10 3.38
N GLY A 84 -14.95 17.16 4.60
CA GLY A 84 -15.72 18.32 5.09
C GLY A 84 -17.25 18.20 5.07
N THR A 85 -17.82 17.04 4.71
CA THR A 85 -19.25 16.78 4.95
C THR A 85 -19.46 15.93 6.20
N THR A 86 -20.57 16.14 6.89
CA THR A 86 -20.86 15.49 8.19
C THR A 86 -21.18 14.00 8.09
N ARG A 87 -21.35 13.44 6.88
CA ARG A 87 -21.56 12.00 6.61
C ARG A 87 -21.10 11.62 5.20
N SER A 88 -19.80 11.45 4.98
CA SER A 88 -19.30 10.83 3.75
C SER A 88 -19.05 9.34 3.97
N MET A 89 -19.63 8.50 3.10
CA MET A 89 -19.23 7.09 3.03
C MET A 89 -17.80 7.01 2.46
N VAL A 90 -16.97 6.16 3.06
CA VAL A 90 -15.66 5.84 2.51
C VAL A 90 -15.86 4.87 1.36
N LYS A 91 -15.35 5.24 0.20
CA LYS A 91 -15.29 4.38 -0.98
C LYS A 91 -13.98 3.61 -0.92
N GLU A 92 -14.03 2.31 -1.18
CA GLU A 92 -12.87 1.43 -1.07
C GLU A 92 -12.70 0.55 -2.30
N ALA A 93 -11.45 0.27 -2.64
CA ALA A 93 -11.07 -0.74 -3.62
C ALA A 93 -9.84 -1.48 -3.13
N VAL A 94 -9.84 -2.81 -3.28
CA VAL A 94 -8.76 -3.68 -2.80
C VAL A 94 -8.36 -4.65 -3.90
N THR A 95 -7.06 -4.86 -4.05
CA THR A 95 -6.52 -5.95 -4.86
C THR A 95 -5.29 -6.52 -4.18
N GLU A 96 -4.96 -7.76 -4.54
CA GLU A 96 -3.89 -8.52 -3.92
C GLU A 96 -2.98 -9.12 -4.98
N TYR A 97 -1.69 -9.20 -4.66
CA TYR A 97 -0.68 -9.85 -5.49
C TYR A 97 0.15 -10.81 -4.67
N GLN A 98 -0.05 -12.10 -4.93
CA GLN A 98 0.76 -13.15 -4.36
C GLN A 98 2.01 -13.39 -5.20
N LEU A 99 3.16 -13.26 -4.56
CA LEU A 99 4.49 -13.54 -5.09
C LEU A 99 5.07 -14.78 -4.41
N PRO A 100 5.45 -15.84 -5.15
CA PRO A 100 6.29 -16.89 -4.61
C PRO A 100 7.57 -16.30 -4.00
N TYR A 101 7.96 -16.73 -2.81
CA TYR A 101 9.16 -16.24 -2.15
C TYR A 101 10.37 -17.06 -2.60
N GLU A 102 10.85 -16.75 -3.79
CA GLU A 102 11.96 -17.43 -4.44
C GLU A 102 13.03 -16.44 -4.92
N ASN A 103 14.25 -16.94 -5.15
CA ASN A 103 15.33 -16.14 -5.71
C ASN A 103 15.22 -16.06 -7.24
N LYS A 104 14.10 -15.52 -7.71
CA LYS A 104 13.79 -15.35 -9.13
C LYS A 104 13.28 -13.93 -9.38
N MET A 105 13.67 -13.35 -10.51
CA MET A 105 13.14 -12.04 -10.91
C MET A 105 11.71 -12.19 -11.43
N HIS A 106 10.80 -11.40 -10.88
CA HIS A 106 9.45 -11.19 -11.39
C HIS A 106 9.40 -9.84 -12.13
N PRO A 107 8.72 -9.76 -13.28
CA PRO A 107 8.59 -8.52 -14.03
C PRO A 107 7.77 -7.49 -13.25
N ALA A 108 7.92 -6.21 -13.63
CA ALA A 108 7.06 -5.15 -13.13
C ALA A 108 5.59 -5.47 -13.41
N LYS A 109 4.71 -5.00 -12.53
CA LYS A 109 3.28 -5.29 -12.61
C LYS A 109 2.45 -4.07 -12.25
N LYS A 110 1.37 -3.87 -13.00
CA LYS A 110 0.42 -2.77 -12.80
C LYS A 110 -0.89 -3.32 -12.26
N PHE A 111 -1.55 -2.52 -11.42
CA PHE A 111 -2.84 -2.78 -10.83
C PHE A 111 -3.70 -1.52 -10.96
N VAL A 112 -4.98 -1.67 -11.29
CA VAL A 112 -5.93 -0.55 -11.30
C VAL A 112 -6.97 -0.81 -10.23
N LEU A 113 -7.05 0.11 -9.27
CA LEU A 113 -8.06 0.13 -8.22
C LEU A 113 -9.15 1.12 -8.63
N ASP A 114 -10.37 0.62 -8.81
CA ASP A 114 -11.54 1.44 -9.11
C ASP A 114 -12.43 1.53 -7.87
N SER A 115 -12.43 2.69 -7.23
CA SER A 115 -13.23 2.96 -6.02
C SER A 115 -14.59 3.58 -6.32
N GLY A 116 -14.87 3.98 -7.57
CA GLY A 116 -16.02 4.83 -7.90
C GLY A 116 -15.98 6.21 -7.21
N ALA A 117 -14.80 6.64 -6.74
CA ALA A 117 -14.61 7.94 -6.14
C ALA A 117 -14.81 9.08 -7.14
N SER A 118 -15.24 10.22 -6.60
CA SER A 118 -15.48 11.42 -7.40
C SER A 118 -14.21 12.27 -7.43
N ALA A 119 -14.09 13.15 -8.42
CA ALA A 119 -13.07 14.19 -8.42
C ALA A 119 -13.13 15.00 -7.10
N GLU A 120 -11.98 15.49 -6.64
CA GLU A 120 -11.77 16.19 -5.36
C GLU A 120 -11.91 15.34 -4.09
N ASP A 121 -12.38 14.09 -4.16
CA ASP A 121 -12.34 13.18 -3.02
C ASP A 121 -10.87 13.00 -2.57
N VAL A 122 -10.65 13.01 -1.26
CA VAL A 122 -9.32 12.73 -0.70
C VAL A 122 -9.12 11.23 -0.71
N ALA A 123 -8.07 10.78 -1.40
CA ALA A 123 -7.66 9.40 -1.51
C ALA A 123 -6.42 9.11 -0.66
N ILE A 124 -6.38 7.90 -0.11
CA ILE A 124 -5.24 7.29 0.57
C ILE A 124 -4.99 5.93 -0.08
N VAL A 125 -3.75 5.70 -0.50
CA VAL A 125 -3.30 4.38 -0.99
C VAL A 125 -2.43 3.72 0.06
N VAL A 126 -2.79 2.50 0.41
CA VAL A 126 -2.13 1.69 1.44
C VAL A 126 -1.55 0.43 0.81
N ILE A 127 -0.34 0.07 1.24
CA ILE A 127 0.25 -1.25 1.00
C ILE A 127 0.38 -1.97 2.34
N ALA A 128 0.03 -3.26 2.35
CA ALA A 128 0.30 -4.18 3.45
C ALA A 128 0.94 -5.46 2.91
N LEU A 129 1.88 -6.03 3.68
CA LEU A 129 2.43 -7.35 3.38
C LEU A 129 1.90 -8.39 4.36
N GLU A 130 1.58 -9.55 3.83
CA GLU A 130 1.28 -10.76 4.58
C GLU A 130 2.24 -11.87 4.13
N TYR A 131 2.89 -12.53 5.08
CA TYR A 131 3.83 -13.61 4.79
C TYR A 131 3.11 -14.95 4.84
N LYS A 132 3.11 -15.68 3.73
CA LYS A 132 2.58 -17.03 3.65
C LYS A 132 3.68 -18.03 4.00
N MET A 133 3.67 -18.52 5.23
CA MET A 133 4.61 -19.54 5.71
C MET A 133 4.35 -20.90 5.05
N LYS A 134 5.40 -21.71 4.87
CA LYS A 134 5.27 -23.09 4.35
C LYS A 134 4.54 -24.02 5.32
N ASP A 135 4.56 -23.69 6.61
CA ASP A 135 3.92 -24.42 7.69
C ASP A 135 2.70 -23.64 8.22
N ALA A 136 1.57 -24.33 8.40
CA ALA A 136 0.30 -23.71 8.79
C ALA A 136 0.26 -23.29 10.28
N VAL A 137 1.01 -23.96 11.16
CA VAL A 137 1.12 -23.58 12.58
C VAL A 137 1.92 -22.29 12.67
N LEU A 138 3.07 -22.23 11.99
CA LEU A 138 3.89 -21.02 11.91
C LEU A 138 3.12 -19.85 11.31
N MET A 139 2.30 -20.10 10.29
CA MET A 139 1.44 -19.06 9.70
C MET A 139 0.58 -18.34 10.76
N ASN A 140 -0.09 -19.10 11.62
CA ASN A 140 -1.01 -18.56 12.62
C ASN A 140 -0.30 -17.77 13.71
N GLU A 141 0.92 -18.15 14.06
CA GLU A 141 1.74 -17.45 15.05
C GLU A 141 2.33 -16.15 14.46
N TYR A 142 2.91 -16.22 13.26
CA TYR A 142 3.59 -15.08 12.65
C TYR A 142 2.64 -13.94 12.30
N ASN A 143 1.44 -14.24 11.79
CA ASN A 143 0.46 -13.22 11.41
C ASN A 143 -0.24 -12.57 12.62
N ARG A 144 0.20 -12.87 13.85
CA ARG A 144 -0.26 -12.20 15.09
C ARG A 144 0.80 -11.27 15.68
N ILE A 145 2.04 -11.33 15.19
CA ILE A 145 3.17 -10.56 15.72
C ILE A 145 3.29 -9.26 14.93
N PRO A 146 3.08 -8.08 15.55
CA PRO A 146 3.11 -6.81 14.82
C PRO A 146 4.40 -6.55 14.04
N HIS A 147 5.56 -6.99 14.51
CA HIS A 147 6.84 -6.81 13.81
C HIS A 147 6.93 -7.52 12.43
N HIS A 148 5.96 -8.41 12.13
CA HIS A 148 5.84 -9.15 10.88
C HIS A 148 4.64 -8.70 10.03
N LEU A 149 3.98 -7.60 10.38
CA LEU A 149 2.81 -7.09 9.67
C LEU A 149 3.05 -5.66 9.16
N PRO A 150 4.00 -5.45 8.22
CA PRO A 150 4.28 -4.12 7.71
C PRO A 150 3.11 -3.61 6.87
N ALA A 151 2.64 -2.42 7.20
CA ALA A 151 1.60 -1.72 6.47
C ALA A 151 1.79 -0.21 6.57
N ALA A 152 1.67 0.50 5.46
CA ALA A 152 1.79 1.95 5.43
C ALA A 152 0.93 2.57 4.33
N ALA A 153 0.47 3.80 4.59
CA ALA A 153 -0.03 4.65 3.52
C ALA A 153 1.16 5.19 2.71
N ILE A 154 1.18 4.87 1.42
CA ILE A 154 2.27 5.19 0.49
C ILE A 154 1.96 6.39 -0.39
N ALA A 155 0.68 6.74 -0.58
CA ALA A 155 0.26 7.91 -1.32
C ALA A 155 -0.99 8.54 -0.68
N MET A 156 -1.10 9.86 -0.79
CA MET A 156 -2.28 10.60 -0.34
C MET A 156 -2.43 11.89 -1.14
N GLY A 157 -3.66 12.21 -1.57
CA GLY A 157 -3.97 13.43 -2.30
C GLY A 157 -5.44 13.49 -2.69
N ARG A 158 -5.82 14.51 -3.45
CA ARG A 158 -7.13 14.62 -4.08
C ARG A 158 -7.11 13.95 -5.45
N LEU A 159 -8.25 13.34 -5.78
CA LEU A 159 -8.48 12.73 -7.09
C LEU A 159 -8.89 13.78 -8.12
N GLN A 160 -8.60 13.51 -9.39
CA GLN A 160 -8.97 14.29 -10.57
C GLN A 160 -10.27 13.81 -11.23
#